data_AF-A0A8G1R560-F1
#
_entry.id   AF-A0A8G1R560-F1
#
_cell.length_a   1.000
_cell.length_b   1.000
_cell.length_c   1.000
_cell.angle_alpha   90.00
_cell.angle_beta   90.00
_cell.angle_gamma   90.00
#
_symmetry.space_group_name_H-M   'P 1'
#
loop_
_entity.id
_entity.type
_entity.pdbx_description
1 polymer ?
#
loop_
_entity_poly.entity_id
_entity_poly.type
_entity_poly.pdbx_seq_one_letter_code
_entity_poly.pdbx_strand_id
1 'polypeptide(L)'
;MNSRITVVIYRAETDEPCHWVIWIKDANVKSIILQVGLNKDGYCVKEPILRDPLLSKRIKHAVYCGTISSGKQDLALSIIQNHPVDNESATWNCQAWIMEVLEGMEQTGLLHIGPGSKATLESMRQKV
;
A
#
# COMPACT_ATOMS: atom_id res chain seq x y z
N MET A 1 -19.49 -1.32 -8.75
CA MET A 1 -18.67 -0.10 -8.84
C MET A 1 -17.23 -0.49 -8.53
N ASN A 2 -16.23 0.03 -9.24
CA ASN A 2 -14.85 -0.40 -9.02
C ASN A 2 -14.23 0.30 -7.82
N SER A 3 -13.36 -0.39 -7.07
CA SER A 3 -12.57 0.21 -5.99
C SER A 3 -11.25 0.71 -6.55
N ARG A 4 -10.82 1.91 -6.12
CA ARG A 4 -9.54 2.50 -6.51
C ARG A 4 -8.45 2.04 -5.55
N ILE A 5 -7.31 1.65 -6.12
CA ILE A 5 -6.08 1.36 -5.38
C ILE A 5 -5.15 2.57 -5.52
N THR A 6 -4.73 3.11 -4.39
CA THR A 6 -3.84 4.27 -4.32
C THR A 6 -2.76 3.98 -3.28
N VAL A 7 -1.50 4.27 -3.59
CA VAL A 7 -0.45 4.30 -2.57
C VAL A 7 -0.42 5.68 -1.96
N VAL A 8 -0.57 5.77 -0.65
CA VAL A 8 -0.48 7.03 0.09
C VAL A 8 0.84 7.07 0.84
N ILE A 9 1.54 8.20 0.72
CA ILE A 9 2.86 8.45 1.30
C ILE A 9 2.70 9.50 2.38
N TYR A 10 3.02 9.14 3.62
CA TYR A 10 3.05 10.06 4.75
C TYR A 10 4.47 10.59 4.98
N ARG A 11 4.57 11.86 5.39
CA ARG A 11 5.82 12.45 5.90
C ARG A 11 6.31 11.65 7.09
N ALA A 12 7.60 11.33 7.12
CA ALA A 12 8.24 10.75 8.30
C ALA A 12 8.17 11.72 9.49
N GLU A 13 8.14 11.18 10.71
CA GLU A 13 8.23 11.97 11.94
C GLU A 13 9.68 12.21 12.39
N THR A 14 10.59 11.33 11.95
CA THR A 14 12.04 11.33 12.23
C THR A 14 12.82 11.29 10.91
N ASP A 15 14.14 11.12 10.94
CA ASP A 15 15.00 10.93 9.76
C ASP A 15 14.80 9.57 9.05
N GLU A 16 13.69 8.88 9.34
CA GLU A 16 13.29 7.63 8.72
C GLU A 16 12.71 7.83 7.31
N PRO A 17 12.70 6.76 6.48
CA PRO A 17 11.94 6.75 5.24
C PRO A 17 10.46 7.12 5.45
N CYS A 18 9.87 7.78 4.46
CA CYS A 18 8.44 8.07 4.45
C CYS A 18 7.63 6.78 4.55
N HIS A 19 6.55 6.82 5.33
CA HIS A 19 5.68 5.66 5.53
C HIS A 19 4.69 5.52 4.38
N TRP A 20 4.64 4.35 3.75
CA TRP A 20 3.76 4.07 2.62
C TRP A 20 2.65 3.10 3.03
N VAL A 21 1.46 3.34 2.50
CA VAL A 21 0.29 2.49 2.73
C VAL A 21 -0.50 2.27 1.44
N ILE A 22 -1.16 1.13 1.32
CA ILE A 22 -2.19 0.91 0.29
C ILE A 22 -3.51 1.44 0.81
N TRP A 23 -4.16 2.24 -0.01
CA TRP A 23 -5.51 2.73 0.21
C TRP A 23 -6.46 2.14 -0.83
N ILE A 24 -7.45 1.40 -0.34
CA ILE A 24 -8.59 0.91 -1.13
C ILE A 24 -9.78 1.83 -0.85
N LYS A 25 -10.24 2.54 -1.87
CA LYS A 25 -11.45 3.38 -1.81
C LYS A 25 -12.54 2.81 -2.71
N ASP A 26 -13.62 2.35 -2.11
CA ASP A 26 -14.85 2.01 -2.85
C ASP A 26 -15.67 3.28 -3.14
N ALA A 27 -16.46 3.24 -4.20
CA ALA A 27 -17.43 4.29 -4.54
C ALA A 27 -18.51 4.43 -3.44
N ASN A 28 -18.80 3.36 -2.69
CA ASN A 28 -19.80 3.33 -1.61
C ASN A 28 -19.21 3.62 -0.22
N VAL A 29 -18.24 4.54 -0.11
CA VAL A 29 -17.69 5.10 1.14
C VAL A 29 -16.66 4.22 1.89
N LYS A 30 -16.56 2.91 1.64
CA LYS A 30 -15.53 2.09 2.32
C LYS A 30 -14.13 2.57 1.94
N SER A 31 -13.39 2.99 2.97
CA SER A 31 -12.03 3.50 2.87
C SER A 31 -11.14 2.69 3.79
N ILE A 32 -10.28 1.86 3.20
CA ILE A 32 -9.46 0.89 3.93
C ILE A 32 -7.99 1.19 3.67
N ILE A 33 -7.23 1.33 4.74
CA ILE A 33 -5.78 1.47 4.73
C ILE A 33 -5.17 0.13 5.13
N LEU A 34 -4.21 -0.33 4.32
CA LEU A 34 -3.45 -1.56 4.51
C LEU A 34 -1.97 -1.22 4.52
N GLN A 35 -1.24 -1.76 5.48
CA GLN A 35 0.14 -1.37 5.73
C GLN A 35 0.90 -2.44 6.49
N VAL A 36 2.21 -2.40 6.39
CA VAL A 36 3.11 -3.01 7.37
C VAL A 36 3.55 -1.97 8.39
N GLY A 37 3.89 -2.42 9.58
CA GLY A 37 4.58 -1.60 10.57
C GLY A 37 5.54 -2.46 11.38
N LEU A 38 6.08 -1.92 12.46
CA LEU A 38 7.00 -2.65 13.33
C LEU A 38 6.28 -3.19 14.58
N ASN A 39 6.74 -4.34 15.07
CA ASN A 39 6.47 -4.88 16.40
C ASN A 39 7.82 -5.31 17.03
N LYS A 40 7.77 -6.00 18.17
CA LYS A 40 8.97 -6.47 18.88
C LYS A 40 9.81 -7.49 18.10
N ASP A 41 9.20 -8.17 17.13
CA ASP A 41 9.81 -9.27 16.36
C ASP A 41 10.18 -8.83 14.93
N GLY A 42 10.06 -7.53 14.61
CA GLY A 42 10.37 -6.96 13.30
C GLY A 42 9.15 -6.35 12.60
N TYR A 43 9.15 -6.36 11.28
CA TYR A 43 8.01 -5.98 10.47
C TYR A 43 6.85 -6.96 10.62
N CYS A 44 5.63 -6.42 10.59
CA CYS A 44 4.40 -7.20 10.53
C CYS A 44 3.32 -6.47 9.73
N VAL A 45 2.48 -7.25 9.03
CA VAL A 45 1.27 -6.73 8.41
C VAL A 45 0.31 -6.31 9.51
N LYS A 46 -0.20 -5.06 9.44
CA LYS A 46 -1.13 -4.53 10.42
C LYS A 46 -2.57 -4.83 10.02
N GLU A 47 -3.43 -4.90 11.03
CA GLU A 47 -4.88 -4.96 10.83
C GLU A 47 -5.38 -3.82 9.92
N PRO A 48 -6.38 -4.07 9.06
CA PRO A 48 -6.93 -3.04 8.19
C PRO A 48 -7.53 -1.87 8.98
N ILE A 49 -7.26 -0.64 8.55
CA ILE A 49 -7.78 0.57 9.20
C ILE A 49 -8.87 1.19 8.34
N LEU A 50 -10.07 1.36 8.93
CA LEU A 50 -11.19 2.04 8.28
C LEU A 50 -11.08 3.56 8.45
N ARG A 51 -10.40 4.23 7.53
CA ARG A 51 -10.20 5.69 7.55
C ARG A 51 -9.91 6.23 6.16
N ASP A 52 -10.32 7.46 5.88
CA ASP A 52 -9.85 8.20 4.70
C ASP A 52 -8.46 8.81 5.02
N PRO A 53 -7.38 8.38 4.35
CA PRO A 53 -6.05 8.90 4.60
C PRO A 53 -5.99 10.41 4.34
N LEU A 54 -6.78 10.96 3.39
CA LEU A 54 -6.77 12.38 3.00
C LEU A 54 -7.08 13.35 4.15
N LEU A 55 -7.64 12.85 5.25
CA LEU A 55 -7.88 13.63 6.46
C LEU A 55 -6.62 13.82 7.32
N SER A 56 -5.53 13.14 7.00
CA SER A 56 -4.26 13.23 7.72
C SER A 56 -3.45 14.45 7.27
N LYS A 57 -3.03 15.27 8.24
CA LYS A 57 -2.09 16.39 8.03
C LYS A 57 -0.68 15.94 7.59
N ARG A 58 -0.36 14.65 7.74
CA ARG A 58 0.95 14.09 7.39
C ARG A 58 1.04 13.61 5.95
N ILE A 59 -0.03 13.65 5.15
CA ILE A 59 0.09 13.24 3.73
C ILE A 59 1.11 14.10 3.01
N LYS A 60 1.98 13.42 2.27
CA LYS A 60 2.93 14.00 1.33
C LYS A 60 2.45 13.79 -0.10
N HIS A 61 2.07 12.57 -0.46
CA HIS A 61 1.61 12.20 -1.81
C HIS A 61 0.53 11.13 -1.78
N ALA A 62 -0.25 11.04 -2.86
CA ALA A 62 -1.16 9.95 -3.14
C ALA A 62 -1.00 9.57 -4.63
N VAL A 63 -0.55 8.35 -4.90
CA VAL A 63 -0.26 7.85 -6.25
C VAL A 63 -1.33 6.83 -6.62
N TYR A 64 -2.20 7.21 -7.57
CA TYR A 64 -3.19 6.29 -8.10
C TYR A 64 -2.49 5.13 -8.82
N CYS A 65 -2.85 3.90 -8.46
CA CYS A 65 -2.24 2.68 -8.99
C CYS A 65 -3.19 1.89 -9.88
N GLY A 66 -4.51 2.08 -9.79
CA GLY A 66 -5.46 1.39 -10.66
C GLY A 66 -6.79 1.14 -9.98
N THR A 67 -7.59 0.25 -10.58
CA THR A 67 -8.88 -0.17 -10.02
C THR A 67 -9.02 -1.68 -9.98
N ILE A 68 -9.74 -2.17 -8.97
CA ILE A 68 -10.22 -3.54 -8.87
C ILE A 68 -11.75 -3.56 -9.02
N SER A 69 -12.31 -4.66 -9.52
CA SER A 69 -13.76 -4.81 -9.67
C SER A 69 -14.47 -4.93 -8.31
N SER A 70 -15.73 -4.48 -8.20
CA SER A 70 -16.51 -4.47 -6.93
C SER A 70 -16.55 -5.81 -6.19
N GLY A 71 -16.58 -6.93 -6.92
CA GLY A 71 -16.65 -8.28 -6.33
C GLY A 71 -15.30 -8.86 -5.88
N LYS A 72 -14.22 -8.09 -5.99
CA LYS A 72 -12.85 -8.55 -5.74
C LYS A 72 -12.18 -7.86 -4.56
N GLN A 73 -12.90 -7.02 -3.83
CA GLN A 73 -12.35 -6.31 -2.67
C GLN A 73 -11.89 -7.25 -1.56
N ASP A 74 -12.68 -8.27 -1.21
CA ASP A 74 -12.31 -9.24 -0.17
C ASP A 74 -11.12 -10.09 -0.61
N LEU A 75 -11.03 -10.43 -1.90
CA LEU A 75 -9.86 -11.09 -2.47
C LEU A 75 -8.62 -10.20 -2.40
N ALA A 76 -8.75 -8.91 -2.74
CA ALA A 76 -7.66 -7.94 -2.63
C ALA A 76 -7.20 -7.80 -1.17
N LEU A 77 -8.14 -7.66 -0.23
CA LEU A 77 -7.84 -7.62 1.20
C LEU A 77 -7.10 -8.87 1.64
N SER A 78 -7.55 -10.06 1.22
CA SER A 78 -6.91 -11.33 1.54
C SER A 78 -5.49 -11.42 0.98
N ILE A 79 -5.28 -11.08 -0.30
CA ILE A 79 -3.94 -11.10 -0.91
C ILE A 79 -2.99 -10.13 -0.20
N ILE A 80 -3.44 -8.90 0.03
CA ILE A 80 -2.61 -7.88 0.67
C ILE A 80 -2.31 -8.26 2.13
N GLN A 81 -3.28 -8.73 2.89
CA GLN A 81 -3.09 -9.09 4.31
C GLN A 81 -2.22 -10.34 4.50
N ASN A 82 -2.19 -11.25 3.53
CA ASN A 82 -1.37 -12.46 3.57
C ASN A 82 -0.02 -12.30 2.85
N HIS A 83 0.28 -11.13 2.27
CA HIS A 83 1.57 -10.92 1.62
C HIS A 83 2.69 -10.89 2.68
N PRO A 84 3.71 -11.75 2.54
CA PRO A 84 4.72 -11.92 3.57
C PRO A 84 5.55 -10.65 3.79
N VAL A 85 6.10 -10.53 4.99
CA VAL A 85 7.15 -9.56 5.31
C VAL A 85 8.51 -10.23 5.20
N ASP A 86 9.55 -9.45 4.93
CA ASP A 86 10.94 -9.92 4.96
C ASP A 86 11.67 -9.23 6.13
N ASN A 87 11.92 -10.00 7.19
CA ASN A 87 12.65 -9.55 8.38
C ASN A 87 14.14 -9.89 8.35
N GLU A 88 14.61 -10.57 7.31
CA GLU A 88 16.01 -10.98 7.15
C GLU A 88 16.79 -9.96 6.30
N SER A 89 16.11 -9.28 5.37
CA SER A 89 16.72 -8.30 4.49
C SER A 89 16.90 -6.93 5.15
N ALA A 90 18.14 -6.47 5.25
CA ALA A 90 18.49 -5.16 5.81
C ALA A 90 17.97 -3.96 4.98
N THR A 91 17.67 -4.19 3.70
CA THR A 91 17.19 -3.14 2.77
C THR A 91 15.67 -3.16 2.59
N TRP A 92 14.99 -4.13 3.22
CA TRP A 92 13.55 -4.30 3.10
C TRP A 92 12.81 -3.42 4.11
N ASN A 93 11.73 -2.79 3.64
CA ASN A 93 10.94 -1.87 4.45
C ASN A 93 9.49 -1.79 3.94
N CYS A 94 8.68 -0.90 4.52
CA CYS A 94 7.29 -0.72 4.09
C CYS A 94 7.13 -0.36 2.61
N GLN A 95 8.08 0.34 2.00
CA GLN A 95 8.02 0.73 0.60
C GLN A 95 8.29 -0.49 -0.30
N ALA A 96 9.22 -1.37 0.09
CA ALA A 96 9.47 -2.64 -0.59
C ALA A 96 8.19 -3.51 -0.59
N TRP A 97 7.58 -3.69 0.58
CA TRP A 97 6.34 -4.46 0.73
C TRP A 97 5.22 -3.96 -0.19
N ILE A 98 5.02 -2.64 -0.25
CA ILE A 98 3.97 -2.04 -1.11
C ILE A 98 4.23 -2.36 -2.59
N MET A 99 5.49 -2.27 -3.05
CA MET A 99 5.84 -2.57 -4.42
C MET A 99 5.62 -4.05 -4.76
N GLU A 100 6.00 -4.96 -3.86
CA GLU A 100 5.79 -6.40 -4.02
C GLU A 100 4.31 -6.78 -4.03
N VAL A 101 3.50 -6.17 -3.15
CA VAL A 101 2.06 -6.38 -3.12
C VAL A 101 1.40 -5.93 -4.42
N LEU A 102 1.75 -4.74 -4.92
CA LEU A 102 1.21 -4.24 -6.20
C LEU A 102 1.58 -5.17 -7.35
N GLU A 103 2.82 -5.65 -7.38
CA GLU A 103 3.30 -6.61 -8.38
C GLU A 103 2.57 -7.96 -8.29
N GLY A 104 2.37 -8.49 -7.08
CA GLY A 104 1.59 -9.72 -6.88
C GLY A 104 0.12 -9.57 -7.30
N MET A 105 -0.51 -8.42 -7.00
CA MET A 105 -1.87 -8.12 -7.47
C MET A 105 -1.96 -8.01 -9.00
N GLU A 106 -0.91 -7.50 -9.66
CA GLU A 106 -0.84 -7.43 -11.12
C GLU A 106 -0.65 -8.80 -11.76
N GLN A 107 0.26 -9.62 -11.21
CA GLN A 107 0.52 -10.98 -11.69
C GLN A 107 -0.70 -11.91 -11.57
N THR A 108 -1.55 -11.68 -10.56
CA THR A 108 -2.83 -12.41 -10.40
C THR A 108 -3.95 -11.91 -11.31
N GLY A 109 -3.71 -10.84 -12.08
CA GLY A 109 -4.72 -10.18 -12.92
C GLY A 109 -5.80 -9.45 -12.12
N LEU A 110 -5.61 -9.28 -10.80
CA LEU A 110 -6.55 -8.61 -9.93
C LEU A 110 -6.50 -7.08 -10.10
N LEU A 111 -5.31 -6.55 -10.33
CA LEU A 111 -5.06 -5.13 -10.56
C LEU A 111 -4.36 -4.96 -11.90
N HIS A 112 -4.80 -3.98 -12.69
CA HIS A 112 -4.01 -3.46 -13.79
C HIS A 112 -3.36 -2.17 -13.33
N ILE A 113 -2.03 -2.16 -13.21
CA ILE A 113 -1.33 -0.97 -12.72
C ILE A 113 -1.41 0.13 -13.78
N GLY A 114 -1.80 1.33 -13.35
CA GLY A 114 -1.88 2.49 -14.21
C GLY A 114 -0.52 2.78 -14.89
N PRO A 115 -0.52 3.20 -16.17
CA PRO A 115 0.71 3.57 -16.85
C PRO A 115 1.51 4.62 -16.05
N GLY A 116 2.79 4.34 -15.79
CA GLY A 116 3.68 5.25 -15.07
C GLY A 116 3.56 5.22 -13.55
N SER A 117 2.55 4.55 -12.96
CA SER A 117 2.40 4.48 -11.50
C SER A 117 3.59 3.77 -10.83
N LYS A 118 4.03 2.62 -11.38
CA LYS A 118 5.21 1.88 -10.87
C LYS A 118 6.48 2.73 -10.94
N ALA A 119 6.72 3.40 -12.07
CA ALA A 119 7.87 4.28 -12.25
C ALA A 119 7.84 5.49 -11.30
N THR A 120 6.66 6.06 -11.07
CA THR A 120 6.46 7.16 -10.12
C THR A 120 6.81 6.72 -8.71
N LEU A 121 6.29 5.57 -8.27
CA LEU A 121 6.62 5.01 -6.95
C LEU A 121 8.11 4.72 -6.83
N GLU A 122 8.73 4.04 -7.80
CA GLU A 122 10.18 3.78 -7.77
C GLU A 122 11.01 5.07 -7.66
N SER A 123 10.61 6.16 -8.32
CA SER A 123 11.29 7.45 -8.20
C SER A 123 11.16 8.10 -6.81
N MET A 124 10.10 7.75 -6.07
CA MET A 124 9.84 8.24 -4.70
C MET A 124 10.43 7.32 -3.62
N ARG A 125 10.85 6.11 -3.99
CA ARG A 125 11.32 5.08 -3.06
C ARG A 125 12.66 5.48 -2.44
N GLN A 126 12.73 5.42 -1.13
CA GLN A 126 13.94 5.61 -0.35
C GLN A 126 14.52 4.22 -0.05
N LYS A 127 15.60 3.89 -0.75
CA LYS A 127 16.38 2.68 -0.49
C LYS A 127 17.21 2.93 0.77
N VAL A 128 17.08 2.02 1.73
CA VAL A 128 17.86 2.00 2.98
C VAL A 128 19.07 1.10 2.77
#